data_AF-A0A2V3VS61-F1
#
_entry.id   AF-A0A2V3VS61-F1
#
_cell.length_a   1.000
_cell.length_b   1.000
_cell.length_c   1.000
_cell.angle_alpha   90.00
_cell.angle_beta   90.00
_cell.angle_gamma   90.00
#
_symmetry.space_group_name_H-M   'P 1'
#
loop_
_entity.id
_entity.type
_entity.pdbx_description
1 polymer ?
#
loop_
_entity_poly.entity_id
_entity_poly.type
_entity_poly.pdbx_seq_one_letter_code
_entity_poly.pdbx_strand_id
1 'polypeptide(L)'
;MRYFGNTGKSNLKVQFTKEQLATKPSYSPAPDKWTKKGGTVKIDEDGTWVYSNKKGQTVRYPNGYPDFTQYAHPSVKPVQIEIANPTNRPADYKNANLEAGLNKDSNPPVPALDKPPVGYIWHHHQDGKTMILVDKDIYNQFTHTGGVSTVNGKK
;
A
#
# COMPACT_ATOMS: atom_id res chain seq x y z
N MET A 1 -19.50 41.23 -21.37
CA MET A 1 -19.64 40.43 -20.13
C MET A 1 -18.38 39.63 -19.91
N ARG A 2 -17.64 39.89 -18.81
CA ARG A 2 -16.42 39.16 -18.47
C ARG A 2 -16.81 37.90 -17.70
N TYR A 3 -16.51 36.72 -18.24
CA TYR A 3 -16.61 35.45 -17.52
C TYR A 3 -15.42 35.33 -16.57
N PHE A 4 -15.67 35.45 -15.27
CA PHE A 4 -14.68 35.09 -14.26
C PHE A 4 -14.62 33.57 -14.18
N GLY A 5 -13.50 33.00 -14.65
CA GLY A 5 -13.15 31.61 -14.39
C GLY A 5 -12.98 31.40 -12.89
N ASN A 6 -13.92 30.70 -12.28
CA ASN A 6 -13.83 30.28 -10.89
C ASN A 6 -12.71 29.22 -10.79
N THR A 7 -11.51 29.67 -10.42
CA THR A 7 -10.40 28.79 -10.07
C THR A 7 -10.78 28.06 -8.79
N GLY A 8 -11.18 26.80 -8.92
CA GLY A 8 -11.48 25.92 -7.80
C GLY A 8 -10.25 25.78 -6.90
N LYS A 9 -10.12 26.68 -5.93
CA LYS A 9 -9.22 26.53 -4.79
C LYS A 9 -9.52 25.16 -4.19
N SER A 10 -8.50 24.30 -4.11
CA SER A 10 -8.66 22.96 -3.61
C SER A 10 -9.21 23.03 -2.17
N ASN A 11 -10.36 22.39 -1.92
CA ASN A 11 -11.03 22.32 -0.60
C ASN A 11 -10.18 21.62 0.48
N LEU A 12 -8.93 21.26 0.20
CA LEU A 12 -8.07 20.52 1.12
C LEU A 12 -7.42 21.38 2.19
N LYS A 13 -7.15 22.65 1.90
CA LYS A 13 -6.75 23.59 2.95
C LYS A 13 -7.86 23.79 3.98
N VAL A 14 -9.12 23.52 3.60
CA VAL A 14 -10.28 23.59 4.48
C VAL A 14 -10.43 22.26 5.25
N GLN A 15 -10.09 21.12 4.64
CA GLN A 15 -10.20 19.81 5.27
C GLN A 15 -9.05 19.48 6.24
N PHE A 16 -7.81 19.89 5.94
CA PHE A 16 -6.64 19.62 6.77
C PHE A 16 -5.78 20.89 6.94
N THR A 17 -5.21 21.07 8.13
CA THR A 17 -4.24 22.13 8.38
C THR A 17 -2.92 21.86 7.67
N LYS A 18 -2.05 22.86 7.57
CA LYS A 18 -0.71 22.69 6.99
C LYS A 18 0.14 21.72 7.82
N GLU A 19 -0.02 21.80 9.14
CA GLU A 19 0.68 20.97 10.13
C GLU A 19 0.24 19.52 9.99
N GLN A 20 -1.08 19.27 9.86
CA GLN A 20 -1.60 17.93 9.57
C GLN A 20 -1.04 17.40 8.27
N LEU A 21 -1.09 18.16 7.17
CA LEU A 21 -0.57 17.74 5.87
C LEU A 21 0.93 17.40 5.91
N ALA A 22 1.72 18.03 6.79
CA ALA A 22 3.14 17.71 7.00
C ALA A 22 3.35 16.31 7.62
N THR A 23 2.35 15.75 8.29
CA THR A 23 2.40 14.38 8.86
C THR A 23 2.02 13.29 7.87
N LYS A 24 1.65 13.63 6.63
CA LYS A 24 1.18 12.66 5.63
C LYS A 24 2.23 11.55 5.40
N PRO A 25 1.85 10.25 5.47
CA PRO A 25 2.75 9.16 5.18
C PRO A 25 3.43 9.32 3.82
N SER A 26 4.72 8.98 3.74
CA SER A 26 5.48 9.08 2.50
C SER A 26 4.88 8.17 1.41
N TYR A 27 4.81 8.68 0.18
CA TYR A 27 4.20 8.02 -0.99
C TYR A 27 2.74 7.52 -0.85
N SER A 28 2.06 7.79 0.27
CA SER A 28 0.60 7.60 0.36
C SER A 28 -0.14 8.52 -0.61
N PRO A 29 -1.38 8.16 -1.03
CA PRO A 29 -2.12 8.93 -2.00
C PRO A 29 -2.22 10.41 -1.62
N ALA A 30 -2.10 11.30 -2.60
CA ALA A 30 -2.34 12.72 -2.35
C ALA A 30 -3.83 12.91 -1.99
N PRO A 31 -4.18 13.49 -0.83
CA PRO A 31 -5.56 13.54 -0.38
C PRO A 31 -6.49 14.24 -1.38
N ASP A 32 -5.95 15.21 -2.13
CA ASP A 32 -6.72 15.98 -3.12
C ASP A 32 -7.14 15.16 -4.32
N LYS A 33 -6.19 14.39 -4.86
CA LYS A 33 -6.42 13.48 -5.97
C LYS A 33 -7.30 12.31 -5.51
N TRP A 34 -7.17 11.88 -4.27
CA TRP A 34 -7.98 10.81 -3.69
C TRP A 34 -9.45 11.22 -3.58
N THR A 35 -9.73 12.37 -2.96
CA THR A 35 -11.10 12.88 -2.80
C THR A 35 -11.75 13.19 -4.15
N LYS A 36 -11.01 13.75 -5.12
CA LYS A 36 -11.51 13.95 -6.49
C LYS A 36 -11.93 12.67 -7.21
N LYS A 37 -11.36 11.52 -6.84
CA LYS A 37 -11.74 10.20 -7.38
C LYS A 37 -12.95 9.57 -6.65
N GLY A 38 -13.58 10.32 -5.73
CA GLY A 38 -14.70 9.86 -4.91
C GLY A 38 -14.28 9.08 -3.66
N GLY A 39 -13.01 9.14 -3.28
CA GLY A 39 -12.55 8.61 -2.00
C GLY A 39 -12.73 9.58 -0.85
N THR A 40 -12.47 9.12 0.37
CA THR A 40 -12.40 9.94 1.58
C THR A 40 -11.05 9.76 2.25
N VAL A 41 -10.59 10.80 2.94
CA VAL A 41 -9.37 10.79 3.74
C VAL A 41 -9.71 11.36 5.11
N LYS A 42 -9.21 10.73 6.16
CA LYS A 42 -9.29 11.22 7.54
C LYS A 42 -7.98 10.97 8.26
N ILE A 43 -7.79 11.67 9.38
CA ILE A 43 -6.71 11.43 10.33
C ILE A 43 -7.41 11.07 11.65
N ASP A 44 -7.16 9.87 12.17
CA ASP A 44 -7.69 9.44 13.46
C ASP A 44 -7.01 10.20 14.61
N GLU A 45 -7.54 10.11 15.83
CA GLU A 45 -7.06 10.86 17.01
C GLU A 45 -5.58 10.60 17.33
N ASP A 46 -5.08 9.41 17.00
CA ASP A 46 -3.69 8.99 17.15
C ASP A 46 -2.75 9.51 16.04
N GLY A 47 -3.26 10.30 15.10
CA GLY A 47 -2.52 10.79 13.95
C GLY A 47 -2.46 9.80 12.77
N THR A 48 -3.12 8.64 12.86
CA THR A 48 -3.14 7.66 11.77
C THR A 48 -3.94 8.17 10.59
N TRP A 49 -3.30 8.23 9.42
CA TRP A 49 -3.99 8.55 8.18
C TRP A 49 -4.81 7.36 7.69
N VAL A 50 -6.05 7.60 7.31
CA VAL A 50 -6.97 6.58 6.83
C VAL A 50 -7.58 7.01 5.50
N TYR A 51 -7.44 6.15 4.49
CA TYR A 51 -7.96 6.38 3.14
C TYR A 51 -9.06 5.37 2.87
N SER A 52 -10.22 5.85 2.40
CA SER A 52 -11.30 4.99 1.91
C SER A 52 -11.55 5.30 0.44
N ASN A 53 -11.60 4.28 -0.42
CA ASN A 53 -11.88 4.49 -1.84
C ASN A 53 -13.39 4.60 -2.10
N LYS A 54 -13.78 4.93 -3.34
CA LYS A 54 -15.19 5.02 -3.76
C LYS A 54 -15.99 3.71 -3.63
N LYS A 55 -15.31 2.57 -3.50
CA LYS A 55 -15.91 1.24 -3.30
C LYS A 55 -16.10 0.92 -1.81
N GLY A 56 -15.71 1.81 -0.90
CA GLY A 56 -15.77 1.61 0.55
C GLY A 56 -14.60 0.83 1.15
N GLN A 57 -13.61 0.43 0.34
CA GLN A 57 -12.40 -0.24 0.84
C GLN A 57 -11.54 0.80 1.56
N THR A 58 -11.11 0.48 2.77
CA THR A 58 -10.35 1.36 3.67
C THR A 58 -8.97 0.77 3.99
N VAL A 59 -7.92 1.58 3.94
CA VAL A 59 -6.55 1.25 4.41
C VAL A 59 -6.08 2.32 5.39
N ARG A 60 -5.55 1.88 6.53
CA ARG A 60 -4.93 2.73 7.56
C ARG A 60 -3.42 2.78 7.35
N TYR A 61 -2.78 3.87 7.74
CA TYR A 61 -1.33 4.06 7.64
C TYR A 61 -0.68 4.29 9.02
N PRO A 62 -0.77 3.34 9.96
CA PRO A 62 -0.13 3.47 11.27
C PRO A 62 1.38 3.66 11.12
N ASN A 63 1.95 4.64 11.82
CA ASN A 63 3.38 4.98 11.76
C ASN A 63 3.90 5.22 10.32
N GLY A 64 3.02 5.58 9.39
CA GLY A 64 3.36 5.84 8.00
C GLY A 64 3.37 4.62 7.06
N TYR A 65 3.04 3.43 7.54
CA TYR A 65 3.01 2.20 6.73
C TYR A 65 1.58 1.70 6.53
N PRO A 66 1.21 1.22 5.32
CA PRO A 66 -0.14 0.72 5.10
C PRO A 66 -0.38 -0.59 5.85
N ASP A 67 -1.53 -0.68 6.50
CA ASP A 67 -2.03 -1.94 7.03
C ASP A 67 -2.93 -2.61 5.98
N PHE A 68 -2.39 -3.64 5.33
CA PHE A 68 -3.10 -4.46 4.35
C PHE A 68 -3.74 -5.72 4.93
N THR A 69 -3.75 -5.91 6.25
CA THR A 69 -4.20 -7.17 6.88
C THR A 69 -5.60 -7.59 6.40
N GLN A 70 -6.52 -6.65 6.24
CA GLN A 70 -7.89 -6.92 5.75
C GLN A 70 -7.94 -7.40 4.28
N TYR A 71 -6.91 -7.11 3.48
CA TYR A 71 -6.82 -7.47 2.06
C TYR A 71 -5.73 -8.51 1.78
N ALA A 72 -5.20 -9.12 2.83
CA ALA A 72 -4.35 -10.29 2.70
C ALA A 72 -5.16 -11.46 2.12
N HIS A 73 -4.48 -12.36 1.42
CA HIS A 73 -5.10 -13.57 0.90
C HIS A 73 -5.74 -14.36 2.04
N PRO A 74 -7.01 -14.81 1.93
CA PRO A 74 -7.74 -15.41 3.05
C PRO A 74 -7.14 -16.73 3.56
N SER A 75 -6.47 -17.49 2.70
CA SER A 75 -5.88 -18.79 3.05
C SER A 75 -4.35 -18.84 3.03
N VAL A 76 -3.66 -17.82 2.53
CA VAL A 76 -2.19 -17.80 2.48
C VAL A 76 -1.72 -16.91 3.62
N LYS A 77 -1.11 -17.53 4.63
CA LYS A 77 -0.60 -16.82 5.81
C LYS A 77 0.62 -15.96 5.42
N PRO A 78 0.89 -14.86 6.14
CA PRO A 78 2.17 -14.16 6.03
C PRO A 78 3.34 -15.11 6.24
N VAL A 79 4.40 -14.93 5.46
CA VAL A 79 5.61 -15.75 5.52
C VAL A 79 6.81 -14.91 5.91
N GLN A 80 7.78 -15.51 6.59
CA GLN A 80 9.05 -14.85 6.91
C GLN A 80 10.12 -15.34 5.94
N ILE A 81 10.85 -14.40 5.35
CA ILE A 81 11.98 -14.69 4.46
C ILE A 81 13.15 -13.77 4.80
N GLU A 82 14.34 -14.18 4.39
CA GLU A 82 15.47 -13.24 4.31
C GLU A 82 15.28 -12.33 3.10
N ILE A 83 15.06 -11.04 3.34
CA ILE A 83 14.91 -10.04 2.28
C ILE A 83 16.27 -9.74 1.65
N ALA A 84 16.35 -9.82 0.33
CA ALA A 84 17.57 -9.55 -0.40
C ALA A 84 18.08 -8.12 -0.16
N ASN A 85 19.40 -7.98 0.02
CA ASN A 85 20.09 -6.70 0.17
C ASN A 85 21.33 -6.67 -0.76
N PRO A 86 21.37 -5.82 -1.82
CA PRO A 86 20.30 -4.90 -2.23
C PRO A 86 19.05 -5.64 -2.69
N THR A 87 17.91 -4.95 -2.66
CA THR A 87 16.62 -5.57 -2.99
C THR A 87 16.59 -6.23 -4.35
N ASN A 88 16.09 -7.46 -4.34
CA ASN A 88 15.79 -8.24 -5.51
C ASN A 88 14.37 -8.82 -5.38
N ARG A 89 13.36 -8.08 -5.86
CA ARG A 89 11.95 -8.49 -5.72
C ARG A 89 11.67 -9.86 -6.35
N PRO A 90 12.19 -10.21 -7.55
CA PRO A 90 12.05 -11.56 -8.08
C PRO A 90 12.58 -12.66 -7.13
N ALA A 91 13.74 -12.44 -6.49
CA ALA A 91 14.30 -13.38 -5.52
C ALA A 91 13.43 -13.47 -4.26
N ASP A 92 12.97 -12.35 -3.72
CA ASP A 92 12.09 -12.33 -2.56
C ASP A 92 10.74 -13.01 -2.86
N TYR A 93 10.18 -12.79 -4.06
CA TYR A 93 8.94 -13.45 -4.50
C TYR A 93 9.14 -14.96 -4.63
N LYS A 94 10.29 -15.40 -5.16
CA LYS A 94 10.66 -16.82 -5.19
C LYS A 94 10.69 -17.41 -3.78
N ASN A 95 11.38 -16.77 -2.85
CA ASN A 95 11.49 -17.25 -1.48
C ASN A 95 10.11 -17.28 -0.78
N ALA A 96 9.29 -16.23 -0.97
CA ALA A 96 7.95 -16.17 -0.38
C ALA A 96 7.01 -17.23 -0.96
N ASN A 97 7.05 -17.49 -2.28
CA ASN A 97 6.27 -18.55 -2.90
C ASN A 97 6.67 -19.93 -2.37
N LEU A 98 7.97 -20.19 -2.24
CA LEU A 98 8.49 -21.45 -1.68
C LEU A 98 8.05 -21.64 -0.23
N GLU A 99 8.21 -20.62 0.62
CA GLU A 99 7.82 -20.66 2.03
C GLU A 99 6.30 -20.82 2.21
N ALA A 100 5.51 -20.23 1.32
CA ALA A 100 4.05 -20.37 1.31
C ALA A 100 3.56 -21.68 0.69
N GLY A 101 4.45 -22.52 0.14
CA GLY A 101 4.10 -23.75 -0.58
C GLY A 101 3.32 -23.51 -1.88
N LEU A 102 3.45 -22.33 -2.48
CA LEU A 102 2.73 -21.95 -3.70
C LEU A 102 3.50 -22.35 -4.96
N ASN A 103 2.74 -22.81 -5.96
CA ASN A 103 3.25 -23.23 -7.26
C ASN A 103 2.18 -22.99 -8.35
N LYS A 104 2.44 -23.45 -9.57
CA LYS A 104 1.53 -23.29 -10.72
C LYS A 104 0.14 -23.92 -10.52
N ASP A 105 0.04 -24.95 -9.68
CA ASP A 105 -1.18 -25.72 -9.42
C ASP A 105 -1.87 -25.31 -8.10
N SER A 106 -1.27 -24.37 -7.35
CA SER A 106 -1.86 -23.81 -6.13
C SER A 106 -2.96 -22.78 -6.42
N ASN A 107 -3.74 -22.41 -5.40
CA ASN A 107 -4.72 -21.33 -5.48
C ASN A 107 -4.34 -20.23 -4.46
N PRO A 108 -3.86 -19.06 -4.90
CA PRO A 108 -3.77 -18.59 -6.29
C PRO A 108 -2.54 -19.18 -7.02
N PRO A 109 -2.62 -19.42 -8.35
CA PRO A 109 -1.52 -20.04 -9.08
C PRO A 109 -0.34 -19.09 -9.25
N VAL A 110 0.87 -19.64 -9.16
CA VAL A 110 2.13 -18.92 -9.39
C VAL A 110 2.56 -19.15 -10.85
N PRO A 111 2.54 -18.12 -11.72
CA PRO A 111 2.82 -18.30 -13.16
C PRO A 111 4.29 -18.62 -13.45
N ALA A 112 5.20 -18.14 -12.60
CA ALA A 112 6.60 -18.50 -12.55
C ALA A 112 7.09 -18.28 -11.12
N LEU A 113 8.04 -19.09 -10.66
CA LEU A 113 8.41 -19.12 -9.24
C LEU A 113 8.88 -17.76 -8.70
N ASP A 114 9.49 -16.92 -9.53
CA ASP A 114 9.96 -15.57 -9.21
C ASP A 114 8.91 -14.46 -9.45
N LYS A 115 7.65 -14.84 -9.71
CA LYS A 115 6.51 -13.94 -9.90
C LYS A 115 5.52 -14.09 -8.74
N PRO A 116 4.78 -13.04 -8.39
CA PRO A 116 3.70 -13.19 -7.44
C PRO A 116 2.57 -14.06 -8.03
N PRO A 117 1.76 -14.70 -7.18
CA PRO A 117 0.54 -15.39 -7.61
C PRO A 117 -0.41 -14.50 -8.42
N VAL A 118 -1.17 -15.09 -9.35
CA VAL A 118 -2.13 -14.38 -10.21
C VAL A 118 -3.17 -13.64 -9.37
N GLY A 119 -3.36 -12.35 -9.64
CA GLY A 119 -4.31 -11.48 -8.92
C GLY A 119 -3.76 -10.88 -7.62
N TYR A 120 -2.57 -11.30 -7.19
CA TYR A 120 -1.97 -10.87 -5.92
C TYR A 120 -0.58 -10.28 -6.12
N ILE A 121 -0.05 -9.70 -5.05
CA ILE A 121 1.33 -9.25 -4.95
C ILE A 121 1.88 -9.54 -3.55
N TRP A 122 3.13 -9.96 -3.47
CA TRP A 122 3.82 -10.02 -2.19
C TRP A 122 4.20 -8.61 -1.75
N HIS A 123 3.60 -8.17 -0.66
CA HIS A 123 3.89 -6.91 0.03
C HIS A 123 4.94 -7.15 1.11
N HIS A 124 6.04 -6.41 1.02
CA HIS A 124 7.07 -6.36 2.05
C HIS A 124 6.62 -5.51 3.23
N HIS A 125 6.37 -6.17 4.36
CA HIS A 125 5.99 -5.53 5.61
C HIS A 125 7.16 -4.71 6.20
N GLN A 126 6.84 -3.70 7.01
CA GLN A 126 7.83 -2.77 7.57
C GLN A 126 8.79 -3.38 8.60
N ASP A 127 8.54 -4.60 9.06
CA ASP A 127 9.47 -5.34 9.94
C ASP A 127 10.71 -5.88 9.20
N GLY A 128 10.74 -5.77 7.87
CA GLY A 128 11.89 -6.12 7.04
C GLY A 128 12.13 -7.61 6.83
N LYS A 129 11.19 -8.46 7.23
CA LYS A 129 11.30 -9.92 7.08
C LYS A 129 9.99 -10.61 6.70
N THR A 130 8.85 -9.96 6.94
CA THR A 130 7.54 -10.54 6.64
C THR A 130 7.05 -10.15 5.25
N MET A 131 6.57 -11.14 4.50
CA MET A 131 5.88 -10.98 3.23
C MET A 131 4.40 -11.32 3.41
N ILE A 132 3.53 -10.40 3.00
CA ILE A 132 2.08 -10.56 3.07
C ILE A 132 1.56 -10.63 1.63
N LEU A 133 0.81 -11.67 1.28
CA LEU A 133 0.19 -11.77 -0.04
C LEU A 133 -1.08 -10.91 -0.07
N VAL A 134 -1.08 -9.82 -0.82
CA VAL A 134 -2.15 -8.81 -0.83
C VAL A 134 -2.84 -8.76 -2.20
N ASP A 135 -4.14 -8.50 -2.22
CA ASP A 135 -4.89 -8.21 -3.45
C ASP A 135 -4.20 -7.10 -4.28
N LYS A 136 -3.94 -7.38 -5.55
CA LYS A 136 -3.15 -6.50 -6.40
C LYS A 136 -3.85 -5.17 -6.69
N ASP A 137 -5.17 -5.16 -6.81
CA ASP A 137 -5.92 -3.94 -7.12
C ASP A 137 -5.94 -3.00 -5.91
N ILE A 138 -6.09 -3.55 -4.70
CA ILE A 138 -5.90 -2.82 -3.45
C ILE A 138 -4.49 -2.24 -3.37
N TYR A 139 -3.46 -3.08 -3.52
CA TYR A 139 -2.06 -2.65 -3.40
C TYR A 139 -1.73 -1.49 -4.35
N ASN A 140 -2.20 -1.57 -5.60
CA ASN A 140 -1.94 -0.53 -6.60
C ASN A 140 -2.68 0.78 -6.33
N GLN A 141 -3.85 0.71 -5.71
CA GLN A 141 -4.65 1.89 -5.43
C GLN A 141 -4.14 2.64 -4.20
N PHE A 142 -3.80 1.90 -3.14
CA PHE A 142 -3.28 2.43 -1.88
C PHE A 142 -1.76 2.50 -1.93
N THR A 143 -1.26 3.47 -2.71
CA THR A 143 0.18 3.68 -2.89
C THR A 143 0.88 3.93 -1.56
N HIS A 144 2.15 3.57 -1.46
CA HIS A 144 2.92 3.67 -0.23
C HIS A 144 4.42 3.50 -0.51
N THR A 145 5.23 3.88 0.47
CA THR A 145 6.61 3.36 0.57
C THR A 145 6.54 1.95 1.14
N GLY A 146 6.98 0.93 0.39
CA GLY A 146 7.08 -0.43 0.90
C GLY A 146 8.16 -0.57 1.97
N GLY A 147 8.06 -1.59 2.85
CA GLY A 147 9.06 -1.85 3.90
C GLY A 147 10.49 -2.03 3.34
N VAL A 148 10.61 -2.52 2.11
CA VAL A 148 11.87 -2.62 1.35
C VAL A 148 12.69 -1.33 1.33
N SER A 149 12.02 -0.19 1.16
CA SER A 149 12.69 1.11 1.10
C SER A 149 13.25 1.53 2.46
N THR A 150 12.72 0.96 3.55
CA THR A 150 13.22 1.15 4.92
C THR A 150 14.40 0.21 5.22
N VAL A 151 14.33 -1.05 4.77
CA VAL A 151 15.40 -2.06 4.97
C VAL A 151 16.71 -1.65 4.29
N ASN A 152 16.65 -1.05 3.10
CA ASN A 152 17.86 -0.64 2.37
C ASN A 152 18.45 0.71 2.79
N GLY A 153 17.90 1.34 3.82
CA GLY A 153 18.41 2.62 4.30
C GLY A 153 18.02 3.80 3.40
N LYS A 154 17.57 4.86 4.08
CA LYS A 154 17.51 6.23 3.57
C LYS A 154 18.83 6.57 2.87
N LYS A 155 18.76 7.14 1.65
CA LYS A 155 19.78 8.12 1.26
C LYS A 155 19.57 9.38 2.09
#